data_AF-A0A3B8I482-F1
#
_entry.id   AF-A0A3B8I482-F1
#
_cell.length_a   1.000
_cell.length_b   1.000
_cell.length_c   1.000
_cell.angle_alpha   90.00
_cell.angle_beta   90.00
_cell.angle_gamma   90.00
#
_symmetry.space_group_name_H-M   'P 1'
#
loop_
_entity.id
_entity.type
_entity.pdbx_description
1 polymer ?
#
loop_
_entity_poly.entity_id
_entity_poly.type
_entity_poly.pdbx_seq_one_letter_code
_entity_poly.pdbx_strand_id
1 'polypeptide(L)'
;MPNRAEVIHAVRTQNDKNWEMPKSYVLNQFYAAYPEYAEVDTTEFYPWYYATFTVLDQEAQALKAVIDEQVQERNAQMARWEWLAPAAWVHERLAGLCHTDRQSQMAFLKEAQAYHEKIKDFYFARLYEGASITLEDLRKLERGL
;
A
#
# COMPACT_ATOMS: atom_id res chain seq x y z
N MET A 1 17.24 -12.63 6.48
CA MET A 1 15.97 -12.07 5.98
C MET A 1 15.98 -10.58 6.26
N PRO A 2 15.47 -9.73 5.35
CA PRO A 2 15.60 -8.29 5.50
C PRO A 2 14.81 -7.81 6.72
N ASN A 3 15.46 -7.01 7.57
CA ASN A 3 14.76 -6.39 8.69
C ASN A 3 13.96 -5.16 8.19
N ARG A 4 12.98 -4.68 8.98
CA ARG A 4 12.10 -3.56 8.58
C ARG A 4 12.87 -2.29 8.17
N ALA A 5 14.01 -2.00 8.80
CA ALA A 5 14.82 -0.83 8.47
C ALA A 5 15.48 -0.97 7.09
N GLU A 6 15.96 -2.16 6.74
CA GLU A 6 16.49 -2.45 5.40
C GLU A 6 15.42 -2.29 4.33
N VAL A 7 14.18 -2.72 4.61
CA VAL A 7 13.04 -2.53 3.70
C VAL A 7 12.74 -1.05 3.48
N ILE A 8 12.66 -0.27 4.57
CA ILE A 8 12.43 1.17 4.49
C ILE A 8 13.55 1.85 3.70
N HIS A 9 14.81 1.45 3.94
CA HIS A 9 15.95 1.97 3.20
C HIS A 9 15.84 1.64 1.71
N ALA A 10 15.54 0.38 1.35
CA ALA A 10 15.40 -0.05 -0.04
C ALA A 10 14.32 0.75 -0.79
N VAL A 11 13.15 0.93 -0.18
CA VAL A 11 12.05 1.72 -0.77
C VAL A 11 12.46 3.19 -0.93
N ARG A 12 13.17 3.77 0.06
CA ARG A 12 13.66 5.15 -0.05
C ARG A 12 14.68 5.32 -1.17
N THR A 13 15.69 4.46 -1.22
CA THR A 13 16.71 4.50 -2.28
C THR A 13 16.08 4.31 -3.66
N GLN A 14 15.07 3.44 -3.78
CA GLN A 14 14.35 3.26 -5.03
C GLN A 14 13.52 4.49 -5.41
N ASN A 15 12.85 5.12 -4.44
CA ASN A 15 12.19 6.39 -4.66
C ASN A 15 13.20 7.44 -5.15
N ASP A 16 14.32 7.63 -4.46
CA ASP A 16 15.34 8.61 -4.84
C ASP A 16 15.82 8.37 -6.28
N LYS A 17 16.05 7.11 -6.66
CA LYS A 17 16.37 6.73 -8.06
C LYS A 17 15.27 7.15 -9.05
N ASN A 18 14.00 6.94 -8.71
CA ASN A 18 12.89 7.34 -9.59
C ASN A 18 12.80 8.87 -9.76
N TRP A 19 13.24 9.65 -8.76
CA TRP A 19 13.31 11.11 -8.83
C TRP A 19 14.53 11.64 -9.60
N GLU A 20 15.66 10.93 -9.57
CA GLU A 20 16.88 11.29 -10.31
C GLU A 20 16.78 10.98 -11.80
N MET A 21 16.02 9.95 -12.17
CA MET A 21 15.87 9.51 -13.55
C MET A 21 14.92 10.44 -14.35
N PRO A 22 15.06 10.51 -15.69
CA PRO A 22 14.10 11.23 -16.53
C PRO A 22 12.68 10.69 -16.34
N LYS A 23 11.66 11.54 -16.51
CA LYS A 23 10.25 11.15 -16.36
C LYS A 23 9.87 9.90 -17.17
N SER A 24 10.46 9.74 -18.36
CA SER A 24 10.26 8.58 -19.23
C SER A 24 10.66 7.25 -18.58
N TYR A 25 11.63 7.24 -17.65
CA TYR A 25 12.00 6.02 -16.92
C TYR A 25 10.85 5.47 -16.09
N VAL A 26 10.14 6.35 -15.39
CA VAL A 26 8.94 5.98 -14.61
C VAL A 26 7.77 5.71 -15.55
N LEU A 27 7.51 6.61 -16.50
CA LEU A 27 6.33 6.51 -17.37
C LEU A 27 6.34 5.25 -18.23
N ASN A 28 7.49 4.80 -18.73
CA ASN A 28 7.58 3.56 -19.50
C ASN A 28 7.16 2.33 -18.67
N GLN A 29 7.52 2.29 -17.38
CA GLN A 29 7.12 1.21 -16.47
C GLN A 29 5.64 1.34 -16.10
N PHE A 30 5.18 2.57 -15.86
CA PHE A 30 3.78 2.85 -15.57
C PHE A 30 2.87 2.41 -16.72
N TYR A 31 3.19 2.75 -17.97
CA TYR A 31 2.40 2.39 -19.15
C TYR A 31 2.39 0.88 -19.45
N ALA A 32 3.41 0.14 -19.01
CA ALA A 32 3.38 -1.32 -19.11
C ALA A 32 2.30 -1.93 -18.19
N ALA A 33 1.99 -1.29 -17.06
CA ALA A 33 0.95 -1.72 -16.13
C ALA A 33 -0.42 -1.06 -16.41
N TYR A 34 -0.43 0.17 -16.93
CA TYR A 34 -1.61 0.99 -17.19
C TYR A 34 -1.59 1.56 -18.62
N PRO A 35 -1.76 0.71 -19.65
CA PRO A 35 -1.68 1.12 -21.04
C PRO A 35 -2.74 2.17 -21.44
N GLU A 36 -3.88 2.22 -20.74
CA GLU A 36 -4.96 3.18 -20.95
C GLU A 36 -4.54 4.65 -20.79
N TYR A 37 -3.47 4.92 -20.04
CA TYR A 37 -2.97 6.27 -19.79
C TYR A 37 -1.82 6.68 -20.73
N ALA A 38 -1.42 5.82 -21.67
CA ALA A 38 -0.32 6.10 -22.60
C ALA A 38 -0.65 7.19 -23.63
N GLU A 39 -1.94 7.37 -23.95
CA GLU A 39 -2.40 8.36 -24.93
C GLU A 39 -2.61 9.76 -24.34
N VAL A 40 -2.53 9.90 -23.02
CA VAL A 40 -2.68 11.17 -22.29
C VAL A 40 -1.31 11.80 -22.05
N ASP A 41 -1.22 13.14 -22.05
CA ASP A 41 -0.02 13.84 -21.59
C ASP A 41 0.19 13.64 -20.08
N THR A 42 0.91 12.59 -19.71
CA THR A 42 1.29 12.32 -18.33
C THR A 42 2.63 12.96 -17.93
N THR A 43 3.22 13.77 -18.83
CA THR A 43 4.52 14.41 -18.57
C THR A 43 4.38 15.62 -17.65
N GLU A 44 3.17 16.12 -17.42
CA GLU A 44 2.88 17.10 -16.37
C GLU A 44 3.30 16.60 -14.98
N PHE A 45 3.52 17.52 -14.05
CA PHE A 45 4.08 17.18 -12.74
C PHE A 45 3.20 16.20 -11.94
N TYR A 46 1.89 16.47 -11.83
CA TYR A 46 1.02 15.63 -11.00
C TYR A 46 0.80 14.22 -11.57
N PRO A 47 0.44 14.04 -12.86
CA PRO A 47 0.38 12.72 -13.47
C PRO A 47 1.68 11.91 -13.28
N TRP A 48 2.83 12.50 -13.61
CA TRP A 48 4.12 11.82 -13.40
C TRP A 48 4.39 11.50 -11.92
N TYR A 49 4.06 12.40 -11.00
CA TYR A 49 4.27 12.22 -9.56
C TYR A 49 3.46 11.03 -9.01
N TYR A 50 2.19 10.89 -9.40
CA TYR A 50 1.36 9.75 -8.97
C TYR A 50 1.73 8.45 -9.70
N ALA A 51 2.15 8.52 -10.96
CA ALA A 51 2.74 7.37 -11.66
C ALA A 51 4.00 6.87 -10.92
N THR A 52 4.83 7.79 -10.42
CA THR A 52 6.05 7.45 -9.65
C THR A 52 5.74 6.64 -8.40
N PHE A 53 4.72 7.04 -7.61
CA PHE A 53 4.32 6.24 -6.44
C PHE A 53 3.73 4.89 -6.82
N THR A 54 3.04 4.80 -7.96
CA THR A 54 2.44 3.55 -8.41
C THR A 54 3.52 2.55 -8.82
N VAL A 55 4.51 3.00 -9.60
CA VAL A 55 5.67 2.18 -9.96
C VAL A 55 6.46 1.78 -8.71
N LEU A 56 6.66 2.70 -7.77
CA LEU A 56 7.33 2.39 -6.50
C LEU A 56 6.58 1.32 -5.69
N ASP A 57 5.24 1.37 -5.68
CA ASP A 57 4.42 0.37 -4.99
C ASP A 57 4.56 -1.03 -5.60
N GLN A 58 4.58 -1.09 -6.94
CA GLN A 58 4.81 -2.30 -7.71
C GLN A 58 6.20 -2.88 -7.45
N GLU A 59 7.24 -2.04 -7.49
CA GLU A 59 8.63 -2.44 -7.21
C GLU A 59 8.79 -2.95 -5.76
N ALA A 60 8.04 -2.39 -4.80
CA ALA A 60 8.06 -2.80 -3.41
C ALA A 60 7.25 -4.08 -3.12
N GLN A 61 6.42 -4.56 -4.05
CA GLN A 61 5.46 -5.64 -3.81
C GLN A 61 6.13 -6.95 -3.36
N ALA A 62 7.23 -7.35 -4.00
CA ALA A 62 7.95 -8.56 -3.62
C ALA A 62 8.51 -8.47 -2.18
N LEU A 63 9.00 -7.30 -1.79
CA LEU A 63 9.54 -7.07 -0.46
C LEU A 63 8.45 -7.03 0.62
N LYS A 64 7.31 -6.42 0.30
CA LYS A 64 6.12 -6.44 1.17
C LYS A 64 5.64 -7.88 1.40
N ALA A 65 5.56 -8.70 0.35
CA ALA A 65 5.14 -10.10 0.46
C ALA A 65 6.04 -10.90 1.42
N VAL A 66 7.36 -10.71 1.35
CA VAL A 66 8.33 -11.36 2.25
C VAL A 66 8.11 -10.94 3.70
N ILE A 67 7.83 -9.65 3.96
CA ILE A 67 7.56 -9.16 5.32
C ILE A 67 6.22 -9.68 5.85
N ASP A 68 5.19 -9.70 5.02
CA ASP A 68 3.87 -10.20 5.38
C ASP A 68 3.93 -11.69 5.74
N GLU A 69 4.66 -12.49 4.96
CA GLU A 69 4.91 -13.91 5.24
C GLU A 69 5.61 -14.10 6.59
N GLN A 70 6.68 -13.35 6.87
CA GLN A 70 7.39 -13.42 8.15
C GLN A 70 6.48 -13.05 9.34
N VAL A 71 5.64 -12.03 9.18
CA VAL A 71 4.68 -11.62 10.21
C VAL A 71 3.65 -12.72 10.46
N GLN A 72 3.14 -13.35 9.40
CA GLN A 72 2.20 -14.47 9.50
C GLN A 72 2.83 -15.68 10.20
N GLU A 73 4.03 -16.09 9.77
CA GLU A 73 4.75 -17.22 10.36
C GLU A 73 5.04 -16.99 11.84
N ARG A 74 5.57 -15.80 12.19
CA ARG A 74 5.80 -15.42 13.58
C ARG A 74 4.50 -15.48 14.37
N ASN A 75 3.41 -14.96 13.81
CA ASN A 75 2.15 -14.92 14.51
C ASN A 75 1.58 -16.32 14.77
N ALA A 76 1.69 -17.22 13.80
CA ALA A 76 1.30 -18.63 13.90
C ALA A 76 2.15 -19.39 14.93
N GLN A 77 3.47 -19.16 14.95
CA GLN A 77 4.36 -19.74 15.95
C GLN A 77 4.00 -19.28 17.37
N MET A 78 3.77 -17.98 17.55
CA MET A 78 3.35 -17.44 18.86
C MET A 78 2.02 -18.05 19.31
N ALA A 79 1.02 -18.16 18.42
CA ALA A 79 -0.27 -18.78 18.75
C ALA A 79 -0.14 -20.27 19.13
N ARG A 80 0.86 -20.98 18.59
CA ARG A 80 1.13 -22.38 18.96
C ARG A 80 1.73 -22.53 20.36
N TRP A 81 2.54 -21.56 20.79
CA TRP A 81 3.32 -21.65 22.03
C TRP A 81 2.85 -20.70 23.14
N GLU A 82 1.81 -19.88 22.90
CA GLU A 82 1.30 -18.89 23.85
C GLU A 82 0.89 -19.47 25.20
N TRP A 83 0.48 -20.74 25.25
CA TRP A 83 0.11 -21.44 26.47
C TRP A 83 1.28 -21.62 27.46
N LEU A 84 2.53 -21.50 27.00
CA LEU A 84 3.73 -21.50 27.86
C LEU A 84 3.86 -20.21 28.68
N ALA A 85 3.17 -19.14 28.27
CA ALA A 85 3.20 -17.84 28.93
C ALA A 85 1.76 -17.35 29.23
N PRO A 86 1.17 -17.79 30.35
CA PRO A 86 -0.23 -17.48 30.68
C PRO A 86 -0.56 -15.98 30.66
N ALA A 87 0.37 -15.12 31.08
CA ALA A 87 0.19 -13.67 31.01
C ALA A 87 0.06 -13.15 29.56
N ALA A 88 0.86 -13.67 28.63
CA ALA A 88 0.78 -13.31 27.21
C ALA A 88 -0.52 -13.81 26.58
N TRP A 89 -0.96 -15.03 26.95
CA TRP A 89 -2.23 -15.58 26.50
C TRP A 89 -3.43 -14.74 26.95
N VAL A 90 -3.49 -14.37 28.25
CA VAL A 90 -4.55 -13.49 28.76
C VAL A 90 -4.51 -12.12 28.08
N HIS A 91 -3.31 -11.55 27.89
CA HIS A 91 -3.16 -10.28 27.19
C HIS A 91 -3.71 -10.35 25.76
N GLU A 92 -3.37 -11.38 24.99
CA GLU A 92 -3.87 -11.56 23.62
C GLU A 92 -5.40 -11.69 23.59
N ARG A 93 -5.99 -12.40 24.55
CA ARG A 93 -7.46 -12.54 24.66
C ARG A 93 -8.16 -11.22 24.98
N LEU A 94 -7.61 -10.46 25.92
CA LEU A 94 -8.13 -9.13 26.24
C LEU A 94 -7.96 -8.16 25.06
N ALA A 95 -6.81 -8.21 24.38
CA ALA A 95 -6.56 -7.42 23.18
C ALA A 95 -7.56 -7.76 22.06
N GLY A 96 -7.93 -9.04 21.91
CA GLY A 96 -8.93 -9.48 20.92
C GLY A 96 -10.33 -8.93 21.21
N LEU A 97 -10.71 -8.82 22.49
CA LEU A 97 -11.98 -8.16 22.88
C LEU A 97 -11.99 -6.66 22.53
N CYS A 98 -10.83 -6.03 22.51
CA CYS A 98 -10.66 -4.63 22.14
C CYS A 98 -10.34 -4.42 20.65
N HIS A 99 -10.24 -5.49 19.85
CA HIS A 99 -9.78 -5.44 18.45
C HIS A 99 -8.39 -4.83 18.27
N THR A 100 -7.50 -5.03 19.25
CA THR A 100 -6.10 -4.56 19.24
C THR A 100 -5.10 -5.70 19.25
N ASP A 101 -5.56 -6.93 19.08
CA ASP A 101 -4.69 -8.10 18.95
C ASP A 101 -4.03 -8.15 17.57
N ARG A 102 -3.14 -9.13 17.39
CA ARG A 102 -2.39 -9.26 16.15
C ARG A 102 -3.29 -9.57 14.97
N GLN A 103 -4.36 -10.36 15.15
CA GLN A 103 -5.26 -10.68 14.05
C GLN A 103 -6.06 -9.45 13.60
N SER A 104 -6.60 -8.66 14.53
CA SER A 104 -7.27 -7.40 14.20
C SER A 104 -6.34 -6.41 13.50
N GLN A 105 -5.07 -6.30 13.93
CA GLN A 105 -4.10 -5.46 13.24
C GLN A 105 -3.88 -5.88 11.77
N MET A 106 -3.83 -7.18 11.49
CA MET A 106 -3.66 -7.67 10.12
C MET A 106 -4.90 -7.44 9.26
N ALA A 107 -6.09 -7.64 9.83
CA ALA A 107 -7.35 -7.32 9.16
C ALA A 107 -7.42 -5.82 8.83
N PHE A 108 -7.08 -4.95 9.78
CA PHE A 108 -7.03 -3.51 9.59
C PHE A 108 -6.07 -3.12 8.45
N LEU A 109 -4.85 -3.64 8.43
CA LEU A 109 -3.87 -3.32 7.37
C LEU A 109 -4.39 -3.72 5.98
N LYS A 110 -5.03 -4.90 5.87
CA LYS A 110 -5.63 -5.37 4.63
C LYS A 110 -6.79 -4.48 4.18
N GLU A 111 -7.68 -4.10 5.09
CA GLU A 111 -8.79 -3.21 4.79
C GLU A 111 -8.32 -1.80 4.44
N ALA A 112 -7.31 -1.28 5.12
CA ALA A 112 -6.71 0.01 4.83
C ALA A 112 -6.08 0.03 3.43
N GLN A 113 -5.41 -1.06 3.02
CA GLN A 113 -4.88 -1.17 1.66
C GLN A 113 -5.99 -1.23 0.62
N ALA A 114 -7.05 -2.02 0.85
CA ALA A 114 -8.19 -2.08 -0.05
C ALA A 114 -8.91 -0.73 -0.17
N TYR A 115 -9.03 0.00 0.94
CA TYR A 115 -9.60 1.35 0.95
C TYR A 115 -8.70 2.34 0.19
N HIS A 116 -7.38 2.26 0.37
CA HIS A 116 -6.43 3.07 -0.38
C HIS A 116 -6.53 2.86 -1.89
N GLU A 117 -6.65 1.61 -2.34
CA GLU A 117 -6.85 1.28 -3.76
C GLU A 117 -8.12 1.95 -4.31
N LYS A 118 -9.25 1.86 -3.60
CA LYS A 118 -10.49 2.52 -4.03
C LYS A 118 -10.35 4.05 -4.16
N ILE A 119 -9.64 4.67 -3.22
CA ILE A 119 -9.34 6.11 -3.29
C ILE A 119 -8.45 6.42 -4.49
N LYS A 120 -7.39 5.62 -4.70
CA LYS A 120 -6.46 5.78 -5.81
C LYS A 120 -7.21 5.72 -7.14
N ASP A 121 -8.03 4.70 -7.35
CA ASP A 121 -8.83 4.52 -8.57
C ASP A 121 -9.76 5.72 -8.82
N PHE A 122 -10.43 6.20 -7.76
CA PHE A 122 -11.28 7.39 -7.83
C PHE A 122 -10.53 8.63 -8.33
N TYR A 123 -9.32 8.88 -7.81
CA TYR A 123 -8.52 10.04 -8.21
C TYR A 123 -7.79 9.83 -9.53
N PHE A 124 -7.44 8.60 -9.89
CA PHE A 124 -6.74 8.28 -11.14
C PHE A 124 -7.59 8.61 -12.37
N ALA A 125 -8.86 8.23 -12.36
CA ALA A 125 -9.79 8.62 -13.44
C ALA A 125 -9.82 10.15 -13.62
N ARG A 126 -9.71 10.92 -12.54
CA ARG A 126 -9.74 12.40 -12.61
C ARG A 126 -8.41 13.01 -13.03
N LEU A 127 -7.32 12.41 -12.57
CA LEU A 127 -5.97 12.88 -12.85
C LEU A 127 -5.58 12.62 -14.31
N TYR A 128 -5.92 11.46 -14.85
CA TYR A 128 -5.49 11.04 -16.18
C TYR A 128 -6.58 11.17 -17.25
N GLU A 129 -7.87 11.06 -16.92
CA GLU A 129 -8.94 11.20 -17.92
C GLU A 129 -9.51 12.63 -17.95
N GLY A 130 -8.99 13.53 -17.10
CA GLY A 130 -9.41 14.93 -17.04
C GLY A 130 -10.81 15.16 -16.46
N ALA A 131 -11.35 14.19 -15.72
CA ALA A 131 -12.65 14.32 -15.10
C ALA A 131 -12.65 15.33 -13.94
N SER A 132 -13.64 16.22 -13.90
CA SER A 132 -13.81 17.18 -12.80
C SER A 132 -14.42 16.51 -11.56
N ILE A 133 -14.11 17.04 -10.37
CA ILE A 133 -14.72 16.58 -9.11
C ILE A 133 -16.05 17.30 -8.92
N THR A 134 -17.13 16.53 -8.79
CA THR A 134 -18.46 17.07 -8.47
C THR A 134 -18.78 16.93 -6.98
N LEU A 135 -19.79 17.67 -6.51
CA LEU A 135 -20.30 17.53 -5.14
C LEU A 135 -20.86 16.13 -4.88
N GLU A 136 -21.43 15.47 -5.89
CA GLU A 136 -21.93 14.10 -5.77
C GLU A 136 -20.78 13.13 -5.50
N ASP A 137 -19.65 13.32 -6.15
CA ASP A 137 -18.46 12.50 -5.96
C ASP A 137 -17.89 12.62 -4.53
N LEU A 138 -17.87 13.84 -3.98
CA LEU A 138 -17.46 14.08 -2.60
C LEU A 138 -18.38 13.37 -1.60
N ARG A 139 -19.69 13.37 -1.86
CA ARG A 139 -20.67 12.63 -1.03
C ARG A 139 -20.50 11.12 -1.12
N LYS A 140 -20.03 10.58 -2.26
CA LYS A 140 -19.69 9.15 -2.39
C LYS A 140 -18.47 8.82 -1.54
N LEU A 141 -17.43 9.66 -1.59
CA LEU A 141 -16.24 9.50 -0.74
C LEU A 141 -16.56 9.53 0.76
N GLU A 142 -17.39 10.47 1.22
CA GLU A 142 -17.82 10.55 2.63
C GLU A 142 -18.52 9.28 3.14
N ARG A 143 -19.15 8.52 2.23
CA ARG A 143 -19.86 7.28 2.56
C ARG A 143 -18.97 6.04 2.51
N GLY A 144 -17.66 6.18 2.28
CA GLY A 144 -16.70 5.07 2.19
C GLY A 144 -16.56 4.48 0.78
N LEU A 145 -17.00 5.24 -0.23
CA LEU A 145 -17.29 4.88 -1.62
C LEU A 145 -18.52 3.98 -1.78
#